data_AF-A0A7X7RJZ9-F1
#
_entry.id   AF-A0A7X7RJZ9-F1
#
_cell.length_a   1.000
_cell.length_b   1.000
_cell.length_c   1.000
_cell.angle_alpha   90.00
_cell.angle_beta   90.00
_cell.angle_gamma   90.00
#
_symmetry.space_group_name_H-M   'P 1'
#
loop_
_entity.id
_entity.type
_entity.pdbx_description
1 polymer ?
#
loop_
_entity_poly.entity_id
_entity_poly.type
_entity_poly.pdbx_seq_one_letter_code
_entity_poly.pdbx_strand_id
1 'polypeptide(L)' 'MSQHKKKKTWLKVILGVLVILVVAAILSLIFIDSILKGGIQTIGSTVTQCKVSVDNVNLSFRKGELLIEKFVIGNPEG' A
#
# COMPACT_ATOMS: atom_id res chain seq x y z
N MET A 1 -28.21 -23.09 26.84
CA MET A 1 -27.29 -23.26 25.67
C MET A 1 -25.90 -22.73 26.07
N SER A 2 -24.90 -23.60 26.23
CA SER A 2 -23.69 -23.33 27.04
C SER A 2 -22.78 -22.21 26.49
N GLN A 3 -22.43 -21.27 27.37
CA GLN A 3 -21.57 -20.10 27.10
C GLN A 3 -20.17 -20.46 26.55
N HIS A 4 -19.71 -21.68 26.77
CA HIS A 4 -18.42 -22.17 26.26
C HIS A 4 -18.35 -22.28 24.72
N LYS A 5 -19.46 -22.58 24.03
CA LYS A 5 -19.46 -22.68 22.55
C LYS A 5 -19.31 -21.31 21.89
N LYS A 6 -19.90 -20.26 22.47
CA LYS A 6 -19.81 -18.88 21.94
C LYS A 6 -18.36 -18.37 21.99
N LYS A 7 -17.64 -18.56 23.10
CA LYS A 7 -16.23 -18.16 23.23
C LYS A 7 -15.31 -18.84 22.19
N LYS A 8 -15.50 -20.15 21.95
CA LYS A 8 -14.76 -20.87 20.89
C LYS A 8 -15.10 -20.40 19.48
N THR A 9 -16.32 -19.92 19.25
CA THR A 9 -16.75 -19.40 17.94
C THR A 9 -16.15 -18.02 17.67
N TRP A 10 -16.17 -17.13 18.66
CA TRP A 10 -15.50 -15.82 18.57
C TRP A 10 -13.99 -15.96 18.37
N LEU A 11 -13.35 -16.91 19.04
CA LEU A 11 -11.92 -17.19 18.86
C LEU A 11 -11.60 -17.61 17.42
N LYS A 12 -12.46 -18.40 16.77
CA LYS A 12 -12.30 -18.77 15.34
C LYS A 12 -12.47 -17.58 14.41
N VAL A 13 -13.43 -16.69 14.69
CA VAL A 13 -13.65 -15.47 13.90
C VAL A 13 -12.44 -14.54 14.01
N ILE A 14 -11.94 -14.31 15.22
CA ILE A 14 -10.75 -13.50 15.47
C ILE A 14 -9.55 -14.09 14.73
N LEU A 15 -9.34 -15.41 14.83
CA LEU A 15 -8.26 -16.09 14.13
C LEU A 15 -8.41 -15.96 12.60
N GLY A 16 -9.63 -16.08 12.08
CA GLY A 16 -9.91 -15.89 10.64
C GLY A 16 -9.60 -14.47 10.17
N VAL A 17 -10.04 -13.45 10.92
CA VAL A 17 -9.73 -12.04 10.63
C VAL A 17 -8.21 -11.80 10.67
N LEU A 18 -7.51 -12.38 11.65
CA LEU A 18 -6.07 -12.24 11.78
C LEU A 18 -5.33 -12.83 10.57
N VAL A 19 -5.77 -14.00 10.09
CA VAL A 19 -5.22 -14.61 8.87
C VAL A 19 -5.47 -13.72 7.65
N ILE A 20 -6.68 -13.16 7.51
CA ILE A 20 -7.00 -12.23 6.40
C ILE A 20 -6.09 -11.00 6.43
N LEU A 21 -5.86 -10.42 7.61
CA LEU A 21 -4.96 -9.26 7.76
C LEU A 21 -3.52 -9.60 7.39
N VAL A 22 -3.03 -10.78 7.78
CA VAL A 22 -1.67 -11.23 7.41
C VAL A 22 -1.56 -11.40 5.89
N VAL A 23 -2.55 -12.03 5.25
CA VAL A 23 -2.57 -12.19 3.79
C VAL A 23 -2.59 -10.83 3.10
N ALA A 24 -3.44 -9.91 3.56
CA ALA A 24 -3.51 -8.55 3.03
C ALA A 24 -2.18 -7.80 3.18
N ALA A 25 -1.50 -7.93 4.32
CA ALA A 25 -0.19 -7.32 4.54
C ALA A 25 0.87 -7.88 3.57
N ILE A 26 0.90 -9.20 3.35
CA ILE A 26 1.83 -9.83 2.41
C ILE A 26 1.58 -9.33 0.98
N LEU A 27 0.32 -9.26 0.55
CA LEU A 27 -0.04 -8.74 -0.76
C LEU A 27 0.39 -7.28 -0.90
N SER A 28 0.15 -6.45 0.11
CA SER A 28 0.58 -5.04 0.10
C SER A 28 2.10 -4.89 0.00
N LEU A 29 2.88 -5.77 0.61
CA LEU A 29 4.34 -5.77 0.49
C LEU A 29 4.80 -6.14 -0.93
N ILE A 30 4.11 -7.06 -1.60
CA ILE A 30 4.42 -7.46 -2.99
C ILE A 30 4.08 -6.32 -3.96
N PHE A 31 2.97 -5.60 -3.73
CA PHE A 31 2.49 -4.54 -4.61
C PHE A 31 2.87 -3.12 -4.16
N ILE A 32 3.77 -2.98 -3.17
CA ILE A 32 4.10 -1.70 -2.57
C ILE A 32 4.63 -0.68 -3.59
N ASP A 33 5.47 -1.15 -4.53
CA ASP A 33 6.08 -0.32 -5.57
C ASP A 33 5.02 0.29 -6.50
N SER A 34 4.00 -0.48 -6.85
CA SER A 34 2.87 -0.01 -7.67
C SER A 34 1.97 0.96 -6.90
N ILE A 35 1.72 0.69 -5.61
CA ILE A 35 0.95 1.59 -4.74
C ILE A 35 1.67 2.94 -4.61
N LEU A 36 2.98 2.92 -4.37
CA LEU A 36 3.80 4.13 -4.25
C LEU A 36 3.84 4.90 -5.58
N LYS A 37 4.02 4.22 -6.71
CA LYS A 37 3.97 4.85 -8.04
C LYS A 37 2.66 5.58 -8.25
N GLY A 38 1.52 4.91 -8.01
CA GLY A 38 0.19 5.52 -8.14
C GLY A 38 -0.03 6.68 -7.17
N GLY A 39 0.46 6.54 -5.92
CA GLY A 39 0.41 7.58 -4.91
C GLY A 39 1.18 8.84 -5.31
N ILE A 40 2.42 8.68 -5.77
CA ILE A 40 3.26 9.80 -6.23
C ILE A 40 2.64 10.48 -7.45
N GLN A 41 2.14 9.71 -8.42
CA GLN A 41 1.49 10.29 -9.60
C GLN A 41 0.21 11.04 -9.24
N THR A 42 -0.64 10.47 -8.39
CA THR A 42 -1.92 11.09 -8.02
C THR A 42 -1.73 12.30 -7.13
N ILE A 43 -1.04 12.13 -5.99
CA ILE A 43 -0.83 13.20 -5.02
C ILE A 43 0.11 14.26 -5.60
N GLY A 44 1.20 13.84 -6.26
CA GLY A 44 2.12 14.77 -6.91
C GLY A 44 1.41 15.62 -7.95
N SER A 45 0.55 15.04 -8.79
CA SER A 45 -0.19 15.81 -9.78
C SER A 45 -1.22 16.74 -9.14
N THR A 46 -1.86 16.30 -8.06
CA THR A 46 -2.85 17.10 -7.33
C THR A 46 -2.21 18.29 -6.63
N VAL A 47 -1.05 18.11 -6.01
CA VAL A 47 -0.37 19.19 -5.27
C VAL A 47 0.31 20.16 -6.23
N THR A 48 0.99 19.66 -7.26
CA THR A 48 1.71 20.50 -8.23
C THR A 48 0.81 21.12 -9.29
N GLN A 49 -0.44 20.68 -9.40
CA GLN A 49 -1.37 21.05 -10.49
C GLN A 49 -0.78 20.76 -11.88
N CYS A 50 0.23 19.90 -11.96
CA CYS A 50 0.97 19.53 -13.16
C CYS A 50 0.99 18.02 -13.29
N LYS A 51 1.15 17.49 -14.50
CA LYS A 51 1.26 16.04 -14.69
C LYS A 51 2.55 15.52 -14.06
N VAL A 52 2.44 14.74 -12.99
CA VAL A 52 3.58 14.04 -12.35
C VAL A 52 3.59 12.58 -12.82
N SER A 53 4.73 12.13 -13.33
CA SER A 53 4.95 10.75 -13.77
C SER A 53 6.22 10.15 -13.16
N VAL A 54 6.17 8.85 -12.87
CA VAL A 54 7.29 8.04 -12.40
C VAL A 54 7.23 6.72 -13.17
N ASP A 55 8.35 6.22 -13.67
CA ASP A 55 8.36 4.92 -14.33
C ASP A 55 8.54 3.78 -13.32
N ASN A 56 9.54 3.87 -12.45
CA ASN A 56 9.82 2.87 -11.42
C ASN A 56 9.91 3.50 -10.04
N VAL A 57 9.31 2.80 -9.08
CA VAL A 57 9.52 3.01 -7.65
C VAL A 57 9.97 1.68 -7.10
N ASN A 58 11.05 1.65 -6.34
CA ASN A 58 11.52 0.46 -5.67
C ASN A 58 11.76 0.79 -4.20
N LEU A 59 10.92 0.24 -3.33
CA LEU A 59 11.08 0.37 -1.89
C LEU A 59 11.84 -0.83 -1.31
N SER A 60 13.09 -0.59 -0.94
CA SER A 60 13.92 -1.55 -0.22
C SER A 60 13.75 -1.42 1.28
N PHE A 61 12.68 -2.02 1.84
CA PHE A 61 12.39 -2.00 3.29
C PHE A 61 13.58 -2.45 4.17
N ARG A 62 14.38 -3.43 3.73
CA ARG A 62 15.53 -3.93 4.50
C ARG A 62 16.64 -2.90 4.66
N LYS A 63 16.80 -2.03 3.66
CA LYS A 63 17.83 -0.98 3.63
C LYS A 63 17.28 0.37 4.10
N GLY A 64 15.95 0.50 4.22
CA GLY A 64 15.30 1.78 4.45
C GLY A 64 15.43 2.74 3.26
N GLU A 65 15.66 2.21 2.06
CA GLU A 65 15.92 2.99 0.86
C GLU A 65 14.69 2.98 -0.04
N LEU A 66 14.36 4.15 -0.59
CA LEU A 66 13.35 4.32 -1.63
C LEU A 66 14.02 4.87 -2.87
N LEU A 67 14.05 4.07 -3.93
CA LEU A 67 14.55 4.48 -5.24
C LEU A 67 13.37 4.92 -6.11
N ILE A 68 13.48 6.10 -6.72
CA ILE A 68 12.49 6.63 -7.66
C ILE A 68 13.23 6.94 -8.96
N GLU A 69 12.82 6.29 -10.04
CA GLU A 69 13.47 6.45 -11.35
C GLU A 69 12.55 7.14 -12.35
N LYS A 70 13.17 7.98 -13.20
CA LYS A 70 12.50 8.73 -14.26
C LYS A 70 11.28 9.50 -13.74
N PHE A 71 11.48 10.19 -12.61
CA PHE A 71 10.52 11.14 -12.09
C PHE A 71 10.49 12.37 -13.00
N VAL A 72 9.31 12.66 -13.54
CA VAL A 72 9.06 13.77 -14.46
C VAL A 72 7.89 14.59 -13.94
N ILE A 73 8.07 15.91 -13.91
CA ILE A 73 7.01 16.87 -13.61
C ILE A 73 6.76 17.67 -14.89
N GLY A 74 5.51 17.72 -15.34
CA GLY A 74 5.10 18.54 -16.46
C GLY A 74 5.16 20.03 -16.12
N ASN A 75 5.22 20.86 -17.15
CA ASN A 75 5.08 22.30 -16.99
C ASN A 75 3.58 22.63 -16.80
N PRO A 76 3.20 23.48 -15.82
CA PRO A 76 1.81 23.92 -15.70
C PRO A 76 1.39 24.70 -16.95
N GLU A 77 0.10 24.63 -17.27
CA GLU A 77 -0.51 25.58 -18.20
C GLU A 77 -0.59 26.91 -17.44
N GLY A 78 0.28 27.85 -17.84
CA GLY A 78 0.49 29.13 -17.14
C GLY A 78 -0.73 30.02 -17.09
#